data_AF-A0A285UI78-F1
#
_entry.id   AF-A0A285UI78-F1
#
_cell.length_a   1.000
_cell.length_b   1.000
_cell.length_c   1.000
_cell.angle_alpha   90.00
_cell.angle_beta   90.00
_cell.angle_gamma   90.00
#
_symmetry.space_group_name_H-M   'P 1'
#
loop_
_entity.id
_entity.type
_entity.pdbx_description
1 polymer ?
#
loop_
_entity_poly.entity_id
_entity_poly.type
_entity_poly.pdbx_seq_one_letter_code
_entity_poly.pdbx_strand_id
1 'polypeptide(L)' 'MPNYNSERDKPFNDAMEHLNRVEGYPISKGGNLPLPIKIIGYFMFGGITLMILLGLILSIFN' A
#
# COMPACT_ATOMS: atom_id res chain seq x y z
N MET A 1 -24.67 7.28 -27.20
CA MET A 1 -24.12 8.26 -26.25
C MET A 1 -22.65 7.94 -26.05
N PRO A 2 -21.72 8.84 -26.44
CA PRO A 2 -20.30 8.57 -26.25
C PRO A 2 -19.96 8.62 -24.75
N ASN A 3 -19.16 7.65 -24.30
CA ASN A 3 -18.77 7.47 -22.91
C ASN A 3 -17.74 8.55 -22.53
N TYR A 4 -18.17 9.60 -21.83
CA TYR A 4 -17.36 10.76 -21.41
C TYR A 4 -16.16 10.41 -20.51
N ASN A 5 -16.05 9.18 -20.02
CA ASN A 5 -14.95 8.77 -19.16
C ASN A 5 -13.63 8.52 -19.90
N SER A 6 -13.64 8.35 -21.23
CA SER A 6 -12.43 8.05 -22.01
C SER A 6 -11.60 9.28 -22.42
N GLU A 7 -12.09 10.50 -22.18
CA GLU A 7 -11.35 11.75 -22.40
C GLU A 7 -10.45 12.14 -21.22
N ARG A 8 -10.74 11.64 -20.00
CA ARG A 8 -9.95 11.96 -18.81
C ARG A 8 -8.64 11.17 -18.70
N ASP A 9 -8.55 10.04 -19.40
CA ASP A 9 -7.37 9.16 -19.38
C ASP A 9 -6.40 9.44 -20.53
N LYS A 10 -6.69 10.41 -21.41
CA LYS A 10 -5.77 10.80 -22.47
C LYS A 10 -4.75 11.82 -21.95
N PRO A 11 -3.45 11.61 -22.20
CA PRO A 11 -2.44 12.58 -21.84
C PRO A 11 -2.70 13.91 -22.57
N PHE A 12 -2.58 15.02 -21.84
CA PHE A 12 -2.84 16.35 -22.37
C PHE A 12 -1.89 16.74 -23.51
N ASN A 13 -0.69 16.14 -23.54
CA ASN A 13 0.30 16.32 -24.58
C ASN A 13 1.20 15.07 -24.72
N ASP A 14 1.98 15.03 -25.79
CA ASP A 14 2.90 13.92 -26.11
C ASP A 14 3.99 13.72 -25.04
N ALA A 15 4.43 14.80 -24.37
CA ALA A 15 5.34 14.70 -23.24
C ALA A 15 4.74 13.90 -22.08
N MET A 16 3.48 14.13 -21.73
CA MET A 16 2.76 13.34 -20.72
C MET A 16 2.53 11.90 -21.18
N GLU A 17 2.34 11.65 -22.48
CA GLU A 17 2.26 10.29 -23.02
C GLU A 17 3.58 9.54 -22.87
N HIS A 18 4.70 10.19 -23.19
CA HIS A 18 6.04 9.64 -23.03
C HIS A 18 6.37 9.35 -21.56
N LEU A 19 6.08 10.29 -20.65
CA LEU A 19 6.25 10.11 -19.20
C LEU A 19 5.44 8.91 -18.68
N ASN A 20 4.19 8.78 -19.11
CA ASN A 20 3.31 7.71 -18.65
C ASN A 20 3.75 6.33 -19.18
N ARG A 21 4.25 6.28 -20.43
CA ARG A 21 4.61 5.04 -21.11
C ARG A 21 6.05 4.56 -20.85
N VAL A 22 6.99 5.48 -20.66
CA VAL A 22 8.44 5.17 -20.57
C VAL A 22 8.96 5.34 -19.16
N GLU A 23 8.60 6.43 -18.48
CA GLU A 23 9.10 6.74 -17.14
C GLU A 23 8.25 6.10 -16.03
N GLY A 24 7.00 5.75 -16.36
CA GLY A 24 6.03 5.20 -15.42
C GLY A 24 5.45 6.30 -14.54
N TYR A 25 4.29 6.82 -14.93
CA TYR A 25 3.56 7.79 -14.12
C TYR A 25 3.21 7.18 -12.75
N PRO A 26 3.35 7.92 -11.63
CA PRO A 26 3.04 7.39 -10.32
C PRO A 26 1.57 6.98 -10.26
N ILE A 27 1.33 5.68 -10.17
CA ILE A 27 -0.01 5.12 -10.01
C ILE A 27 -0.51 5.56 -8.63
N SER A 28 -1.59 6.34 -8.59
CA SER A 28 -2.14 6.91 -7.35
C SER A 28 -2.67 5.86 -6.35
N LYS A 29 -2.75 4.59 -6.78
CA LYS A 29 -3.15 3.46 -5.94
C LYS A 29 -1.93 2.60 -5.62
N GLY A 30 -1.46 2.70 -4.37
CA GLY A 30 -0.52 1.75 -3.81
C GLY A 30 -1.08 0.34 -3.90
N GLY A 31 -0.33 -0.56 -4.54
CA GLY A 31 -0.68 -1.98 -4.62
C GLY A 31 -0.68 -2.65 -3.25
N ASN A 32 -1.26 -3.84 -3.18
CA ASN A 32 -1.09 -4.68 -2.01
C ASN A 32 0.40 -5.04 -1.84
N LEU A 33 0.90 -4.97 -0.60
CA LEU A 33 2.22 -5.49 -0.27
C LEU A 33 2.31 -6.97 -0.70
N PRO A 34 3.46 -7.43 -1.23
CA PRO A 34 3.65 -8.83 -1.56
C PRO A 34 3.56 -9.70 -0.31
N LEU A 35 3.07 -10.94 -0.49
CA LEU A 35 2.75 -11.87 0.59
C LEU A 35 3.87 -12.02 1.65
N PRO A 36 5.17 -12.15 1.28
CA PRO A 36 6.23 -12.29 2.28
C PRO A 36 6.34 -11.10 3.22
N ILE A 37 6.18 -9.87 2.71
CA ILE A 37 6.28 -8.65 3.53
C ILE A 37 5.07 -8.55 4.47
N LYS A 38 3.88 -8.95 4.01
CA LYS A 38 2.70 -9.01 4.89
C LYS A 38 2.91 -9.98 6.05
N ILE A 39 3.49 -11.16 5.79
CA ILE A 39 3.79 -12.17 6.82
C ILE A 39 4.76 -11.62 7.86
N ILE A 40 5.84 -10.97 7.41
CA ILE A 40 6.81 -10.32 8.32
C ILE A 40 6.10 -9.27 9.19
N GLY A 41 5.24 -8.43 8.58
CA GLY A 41 4.44 -7.45 9.30
C GLY A 41 3.56 -8.07 10.39
N TYR A 42 2.85 -9.16 10.08
CA TYR A 42 2.04 -9.87 11.06
C TYR A 42 2.87 -10.51 12.17
N PHE A 43 4.05 -11.06 11.87
CA PHE A 43 4.93 -11.63 12.87
C PHE A 43 5.45 -10.56 13.84
N MET A 44 5.90 -9.41 13.31
CA MET A 44 6.38 -8.30 14.13
C MET A 44 5.27 -7.72 15.01
N PHE A 45 4.12 -7.40 14.43
CA PHE A 45 3.00 -6.85 15.20
C PHE A 45 2.44 -7.87 16.21
N GLY A 46 2.32 -9.13 15.82
CA GLY A 46 1.90 -10.21 16.71
C GLY A 46 2.84 -10.38 17.89
N GLY A 47 4.16 -10.39 17.65
CA GLY A 47 5.17 -10.50 18.70
C GLY A 47 5.16 -9.32 19.67
N ILE A 48 5.09 -8.08 19.16
CA ILE A 48 5.02 -6.88 19.99
C ILE A 48 3.73 -6.88 20.84
N THR A 49 2.59 -7.19 20.22
CA THR A 49 1.29 -7.24 20.91
C THR A 49 1.32 -8.29 22.03
N LEU A 50 1.88 -9.47 21.76
CA LEU A 50 2.01 -10.54 22.74
C LEU A 50 2.90 -10.12 23.92
N MET A 51 4.03 -9.48 23.66
CA MET A 51 4.95 -9.00 24.71
C MET A 51 4.28 -7.97 25.63
N ILE A 52 3.53 -7.03 25.05
CA ILE A 52 2.78 -6.03 25.82
C ILE A 52 1.72 -6.72 26.70
N LEU A 53 0.95 -7.65 26.13
CA LEU A 53 -0.07 -8.39 26.89
C LEU A 53 0.54 -9.18 28.06
N LEU A 54 1.64 -9.88 27.81
CA LEU A 54 2.35 -10.62 28.86
C LEU A 54 2.88 -9.69 29.95
N GLY A 55 3.45 -8.54 29.57
CA GLY A 55 3.92 -7.53 30.53
C GLY A 55 2.79 -6.98 31.40
N LEU A 56 1.63 -6.69 30.81
CA LEU A 56 0.45 -6.23 31.56
C LEU A 56 -0.07 -7.29 32.52
N ILE A 57 -0.16 -8.54 32.06
CA ILE A 57 -0.57 -9.67 32.89
C ILE A 57 0.37 -9.82 34.09
N LEU A 58 1.69 -9.88 33.84
CA LEU A 58 2.71 -9.97 34.89
C LEU A 58 2.64 -8.79 35.86
N SER A 59 2.39 -7.57 35.37
CA SER A 59 2.24 -6.38 36.20
C SER A 59 1.00 -6.40 37.09
N ILE A 60 -0.07 -7.12 36.73
CA ILE A 60 -1.27 -7.26 37.56
C ILE A 60 -1.05 -8.31 38.66
N PHE A 61 -0.26 -9.36 38.37
CA PHE A 61 0.01 -10.45 39.30
C PHE A 61 1.23 -10.24 40.20
N ASN A 62 2.02 -9.18 39.98
CA ASN A 62 3.18 -8.78 40.78
C ASN A 62 2.83 -7.63 41.73
#